data_AF-A0A1S3X2Z7-F1
#
_entry.id   AF-A0A1S3X2Z7-F1
#
_cell.length_a   1.000
_cell.length_b   1.000
_cell.length_c   1.000
_cell.angle_alpha   90.00
_cell.angle_beta   90.00
_cell.angle_gamma   90.00
#
_symmetry.space_group_name_H-M   'P 1'
#
loop_
_entity.id
_entity.type
_entity.pdbx_description
1 polymer ?
#
loop_
_entity_poly.entity_id
_entity_poly.type
_entity_poly.pdbx_seq_one_letter_code
_entity_poly.pdbx_strand_id
1 'polypeptide(L)'
;MSDRIDDLALMISDMEFAEKLQMQHVLGASYEINAFARWEEGSTESAIPNSEKFYCPYKRCSGLFIHDNHEEVIECICPLCKKLFCAKCRVPWHTGRDCDKFQIEEKNREDELKLKLLAENKKWKECPKCKSIVEKVDGGIHMTCRCKMEFCYVCGGTWSGRHWSCRD
;
A
#
# COMPACT_ATOMS: atom_id res chain seq x y z
N MET A 1 -57.17 46.73 -1.45
CA MET A 1 -56.76 46.13 -2.74
C MET A 1 -55.32 45.70 -2.52
N SER A 2 -55.12 44.51 -1.94
CA SER A 2 -54.77 43.27 -2.70
C SER A 2 -53.56 43.52 -3.59
N ASP A 3 -52.40 42.92 -3.45
CA ASP A 3 -51.98 41.66 -2.82
C ASP A 3 -50.48 41.75 -2.52
N ARG A 4 -49.94 40.68 -1.91
CA ARG A 4 -48.55 40.45 -1.46
C ARG A 4 -48.38 40.66 0.03
N ILE A 5 -48.77 39.67 0.84
CA ILE A 5 -47.85 38.77 1.57
C ILE A 5 -48.64 37.49 1.90
N ASP A 6 -48.87 36.63 0.90
CA ASP A 6 -49.39 35.26 1.09
C ASP A 6 -48.25 34.22 1.13
N ASP A 7 -47.03 34.61 1.51
CA ASP A 7 -45.86 33.72 1.55
C ASP A 7 -45.52 33.18 2.96
N LEU A 8 -46.33 33.49 3.98
CA LEU A 8 -46.12 32.92 5.32
C LEU A 8 -46.89 31.60 5.56
N ALA A 9 -47.76 31.20 4.61
CA ALA A 9 -48.56 29.98 4.71
C ALA A 9 -47.87 28.73 4.12
N LEU A 10 -46.74 28.88 3.42
CA LEU A 10 -45.96 27.77 2.86
C LEU A 10 -44.93 27.17 3.83
N MET A 11 -44.79 27.72 5.04
CA MET A 11 -43.82 27.23 6.03
C MET A 11 -44.41 26.36 7.15
N ILE A 12 -45.67 25.93 7.05
CA ILE A 12 -46.31 25.11 8.11
C ILE A 12 -46.80 23.74 7.60
N SER A 13 -46.67 23.42 6.30
CA SER A 13 -47.15 22.15 5.73
C SER A 13 -46.11 21.04 5.58
N ASP A 14 -45.00 21.08 6.33
CA ASP A 14 -43.96 20.05 6.20
C ASP A 14 -43.52 19.43 7.52
N MET A 15 -44.05 19.89 8.67
CA MET A 15 -43.73 19.29 9.97
C MET A 15 -44.41 17.93 10.14
N GLU A 16 -45.68 17.77 9.73
CA GLU A 16 -46.36 16.47 9.77
C GLU A 16 -45.81 15.48 8.72
N PHE A 17 -45.32 15.98 7.59
CA PHE A 17 -44.69 15.15 6.55
C PHE A 17 -43.27 14.74 6.97
N ALA A 18 -42.50 15.66 7.56
CA ALA A 18 -41.20 15.37 8.16
C ALA A 18 -41.31 14.39 9.35
N GLU A 19 -42.33 14.52 10.21
CA GLU A 19 -42.58 13.57 11.31
C GLU A 19 -43.03 12.19 10.79
N LYS A 20 -43.84 12.13 9.72
CA LYS A 20 -44.22 10.86 9.07
C LYS A 20 -43.03 10.18 8.37
N LEU A 21 -42.13 10.95 7.74
CA LEU A 21 -40.85 10.47 7.22
C LEU A 21 -39.93 9.97 8.34
N GLN A 22 -39.86 10.69 9.47
CA GLN A 22 -39.08 10.28 10.63
C GLN A 22 -39.61 8.98 11.27
N MET A 23 -40.93 8.77 11.33
CA MET A 23 -41.50 7.53 11.87
C MET A 23 -41.37 6.31 10.94
N GLN A 24 -41.42 6.48 9.61
CA GLN A 24 -41.20 5.37 8.68
C GLN A 24 -39.71 4.93 8.62
N HIS A 25 -38.75 5.83 8.85
CA HIS A 25 -37.32 5.49 8.81
C HIS A 25 -36.78 4.83 10.09
N VAL A 26 -37.51 4.89 11.21
CA VAL A 26 -37.06 4.31 12.49
C VAL A 26 -37.39 2.81 12.63
N LEU A 27 -38.34 2.27 11.85
CA LEU A 27 -38.73 0.86 11.92
C LEU A 27 -37.95 -0.10 10.99
N GLY A 28 -36.92 0.39 10.28
CA GLY A 28 -35.94 -0.41 9.53
C GLY A 28 -34.62 -0.68 10.30
N ALA A 29 -34.61 -0.40 11.60
CA ALA A 29 -33.42 -0.43 12.45
C ALA A 29 -33.00 -1.87 12.81
N SER A 30 -32.12 -2.46 11.99
CA SER A 30 -31.00 -3.29 12.50
C SER A 30 -29.96 -3.70 11.44
N TYR A 31 -30.14 -3.40 10.15
CA TYR A 31 -29.10 -3.67 9.14
C TYR A 31 -28.98 -2.63 8.00
N GLU A 32 -30.02 -1.85 7.70
CA GLU A 32 -30.04 -0.96 6.52
C GLU A 32 -29.42 0.43 6.73
N ILE A 33 -29.40 0.96 7.95
CA ILE A 33 -28.79 2.27 8.27
C ILE A 33 -27.29 2.28 7.91
N ASN A 34 -26.62 1.13 8.01
CA ASN A 34 -25.22 0.98 7.64
C ASN A 34 -25.02 0.97 6.11
N ALA A 35 -25.98 0.47 5.33
CA ALA A 35 -25.86 0.40 3.88
C ALA A 35 -25.93 1.78 3.23
N PHE A 36 -26.90 2.60 3.67
CA PHE A 36 -27.05 3.96 3.16
C PHE A 36 -25.87 4.86 3.58
N ALA A 37 -25.47 4.84 4.85
CA ALA A 37 -24.33 5.62 5.32
C ALA A 37 -23.03 5.24 4.59
N ARG A 38 -22.77 3.94 4.38
CA ARG A 38 -21.61 3.48 3.61
C ARG A 38 -21.68 3.88 2.15
N TRP A 39 -22.87 3.91 1.56
CA TRP A 39 -23.06 4.36 0.19
C TRP A 39 -22.77 5.85 0.04
N GLU A 40 -23.19 6.68 0.99
CA GLU A 40 -22.86 8.12 1.02
C GLU A 40 -21.36 8.36 1.21
N GLU A 41 -20.71 7.68 2.16
CA GLU A 41 -19.25 7.73 2.36
C GLU A 41 -18.51 7.33 1.07
N GLY A 42 -18.89 6.22 0.45
CA GLY A 42 -18.28 5.76 -0.80
C GLY A 42 -18.52 6.72 -1.96
N SER A 43 -19.69 7.37 -2.02
CA SER A 43 -20.04 8.34 -3.08
C SER A 43 -19.24 9.63 -2.94
N THR A 44 -19.13 10.17 -1.73
CA THR A 44 -18.30 11.35 -1.45
C THR A 44 -16.83 11.08 -1.70
N GLU A 45 -16.32 9.92 -1.27
CA GLU A 45 -14.94 9.55 -1.54
C GLU A 45 -14.66 9.36 -3.03
N SER A 46 -15.62 8.79 -3.78
CA SER A 46 -15.49 8.59 -5.23
C SER A 46 -15.45 9.90 -6.01
N ALA A 47 -16.01 10.97 -5.45
CA ALA A 47 -15.93 12.31 -6.04
C ALA A 47 -14.52 12.93 -5.92
N ILE A 48 -13.67 12.43 -5.01
CA ILE A 48 -12.30 12.92 -4.82
C ILE A 48 -11.34 12.19 -5.78
N PRO A 49 -10.55 12.91 -6.60
CA PRO A 49 -9.58 12.29 -7.50
C PRO A 49 -8.57 11.40 -6.77
N ASN A 50 -8.28 10.22 -7.33
CA ASN A 50 -7.31 9.28 -6.75
C ASN A 50 -5.90 9.86 -6.58
N SER A 51 -5.52 10.86 -7.39
CA SER A 51 -4.25 11.59 -7.24
C SER A 51 -4.20 12.43 -5.97
N GLU A 52 -5.36 12.94 -5.54
CA GLU A 52 -5.52 13.89 -4.44
C GLU A 52 -5.90 13.21 -3.13
N LYS A 53 -6.26 11.92 -3.12
CA LYS A 53 -6.55 11.20 -1.88
C LYS A 53 -5.56 10.09 -1.57
N PHE A 54 -5.39 9.82 -0.28
CA PHE A 54 -4.67 8.65 0.21
C PHE A 54 -5.16 8.27 1.61
N TYR A 55 -4.92 7.02 1.99
CA TYR A 55 -5.30 6.50 3.29
C TYR A 55 -4.14 6.48 4.28
N CYS A 56 -4.47 6.46 5.57
CA CYS A 56 -3.52 6.24 6.64
C CYS A 56 -2.70 4.96 6.36
N PRO A 57 -1.36 5.02 6.40
CA PRO A 57 -0.52 3.86 6.04
C PRO A 57 -0.50 2.75 7.11
N TYR A 58 -1.10 3.00 8.27
CA TYR A 58 -1.21 1.99 9.32
C TYR A 58 -2.41 1.07 9.04
N LYS A 59 -2.14 -0.21 8.75
CA LYS A 59 -3.11 -1.25 8.33
C LYS A 59 -4.40 -1.37 9.16
N ARG A 60 -4.43 -0.88 10.41
CA ARG A 60 -5.60 -0.92 11.30
C ARG A 60 -6.36 0.41 11.38
N CYS A 61 -6.03 1.37 10.52
CA CYS A 61 -6.61 2.70 10.48
C CYS A 61 -7.07 3.01 9.06
N SER A 62 -8.33 3.40 8.90
CA SER A 62 -8.93 3.70 7.60
C SER A 62 -9.12 5.21 7.39
N GLY A 63 -8.30 6.04 8.04
CA GLY A 63 -8.40 7.49 7.91
C GLY A 63 -8.04 7.95 6.49
N LEU A 64 -8.95 8.68 5.85
CA LEU A 64 -8.76 9.28 4.54
C LEU A 64 -8.14 10.67 4.68
N PHE A 65 -7.18 10.98 3.83
CA PHE A 65 -6.52 12.27 3.73
C PHE A 65 -6.63 12.78 2.30
N ILE A 66 -6.77 14.09 2.16
CA ILE A 66 -6.79 14.81 0.89
C ILE A 66 -5.52 15.65 0.84
N HIS A 67 -4.78 15.54 -0.26
CA HIS A 67 -3.61 16.32 -0.59
C HIS A 67 -4.00 17.34 -1.65
N ASP A 68 -3.98 18.60 -1.26
CA ASP A 68 -4.39 19.73 -2.08
C ASP A 68 -3.24 20.31 -2.93
N ASN A 69 -2.06 19.65 -2.94
CA ASN A 69 -0.84 20.04 -3.65
C ASN A 69 -0.35 21.49 -3.40
N HIS A 70 -0.90 22.20 -2.40
CA HIS A 70 -0.57 23.60 -2.17
C HIS A 70 0.78 23.77 -1.47
N GLU A 71 1.10 22.86 -0.54
CA GLU A 71 2.37 22.86 0.20
C GLU A 71 2.94 21.45 0.33
N GLU A 72 4.28 21.35 0.34
CA GLU A 72 4.97 20.08 0.55
C GLU A 72 4.94 19.72 2.05
N VAL A 73 3.82 19.17 2.49
CA VAL A 73 3.69 18.60 3.83
C VAL A 73 4.34 17.21 3.84
N ILE A 74 5.42 17.05 4.60
CA ILE A 74 6.14 15.78 4.72
C ILE A 74 5.67 15.02 5.96
N GLU A 75 5.57 15.70 7.10
CA GLU A 75 5.27 15.09 8.39
C GLU A 75 3.80 15.31 8.79
N CYS A 76 3.06 14.21 9.01
CA CYS A 76 1.64 14.26 9.36
C CYS A 76 1.30 13.32 10.53
N ILE A 77 0.43 13.78 11.43
CA ILE A 77 -0.15 12.96 12.51
C ILE A 77 -1.58 12.59 12.12
N CYS A 78 -1.90 11.29 12.13
CA CYS A 78 -3.25 10.85 11.84
C CYS A 78 -4.21 11.21 12.99
N PRO A 79 -5.35 11.89 12.74
CA PRO A 79 -6.27 12.27 13.80
C PRO A 79 -7.01 11.07 14.40
N LEU A 80 -7.16 9.96 13.66
CA LEU A 80 -7.87 8.77 14.13
C LEU A 80 -6.99 7.87 15.01
N CYS A 81 -5.80 7.49 14.53
CA CYS A 81 -4.92 6.58 15.25
C CYS A 81 -3.80 7.28 16.03
N LYS A 82 -3.66 8.61 15.89
CA LYS A 82 -2.64 9.45 16.55
C LYS A 82 -1.20 9.06 16.23
N LYS A 83 -0.96 8.32 15.14
CA LYS A 83 0.37 7.91 14.70
C LYS A 83 0.93 8.85 13.64
N LEU A 84 2.24 9.05 13.70
CA LEU A 84 3.02 9.84 12.77
C LEU A 84 3.26 9.06 11.47
N PHE A 85 3.19 9.74 10.33
CA PHE A 85 3.47 9.17 9.01
C PHE A 85 4.02 10.22 8.05
N CYS A 86 4.68 9.75 6.99
CA CYS A 86 5.18 10.62 5.92
C CYS A 86 4.11 10.80 4.86
N ALA A 87 3.61 12.02 4.64
CA ALA A 87 2.56 12.30 3.64
C ALA A 87 3.09 12.25 2.20
N LYS A 88 4.36 12.63 1.99
CA LYS A 88 5.03 12.50 0.68
C LYS A 88 5.21 11.04 0.27
N CYS A 89 5.76 10.21 1.16
CA CYS A 89 5.98 8.78 0.86
C CYS A 89 4.74 7.90 1.07
N ARG A 90 3.73 8.40 1.80
CA ARG A 90 2.50 7.66 2.16
C ARG A 90 2.80 6.36 2.92
N VAL A 91 3.75 6.40 3.85
CA VAL A 91 4.23 5.25 4.66
C VAL A 91 4.34 5.64 6.14
N PRO A 92 4.42 4.66 7.07
CA PRO A 92 4.75 4.96 8.47
C PRO A 92 6.02 5.80 8.56
N TRP A 93 6.09 6.65 9.58
CA TRP A 93 7.17 7.62 9.69
C TRP A 93 8.56 6.98 9.66
N HIS A 94 9.46 7.51 8.83
CA HIS A 94 10.83 7.03 8.66
C HIS A 94 11.85 8.05 9.23
N THR A 95 12.07 8.01 10.54
CA THR A 95 13.00 8.90 11.24
C THR A 95 14.42 8.85 10.64
N GLY A 96 15.05 10.03 10.50
CA GLY A 96 16.47 10.14 10.17
C GLY A 96 16.83 9.78 8.73
N ARG A 97 15.84 9.66 7.83
CA ARG A 97 16.04 9.41 6.41
C ARG A 97 15.24 10.40 5.59
N ASP A 98 15.91 11.05 4.65
CA ASP A 98 15.25 11.83 3.61
C ASP A 98 14.33 10.92 2.78
N CYS A 99 13.20 11.45 2.30
CA CYS A 99 12.23 10.69 1.52
C CYS A 99 12.88 9.95 0.34
N ASP A 100 13.77 10.61 -0.39
CA ASP A 100 14.41 10.05 -1.58
C ASP A 100 15.30 8.83 -1.23
N LYS A 101 16.07 8.95 -0.14
CA LYS A 101 16.92 7.84 0.35
C LYS A 101 16.08 6.66 0.81
N PHE A 102 15.02 6.94 1.57
CA PHE A 102 14.09 5.91 2.04
C PHE A 102 13.46 5.14 0.85
N GLN A 103 13.01 5.84 -0.18
CA GLN A 103 12.40 5.22 -1.37
C GLN A 103 13.39 4.33 -2.14
N ILE A 104 14.64 4.78 -2.31
CA ILE A 104 15.68 3.97 -2.96
C ILE A 104 15.97 2.71 -2.17
N GLU A 105 16.09 2.81 -0.84
CA GLU A 105 16.36 1.67 0.03
C GLU A 105 15.23 0.64 0.02
N GLU A 106 13.98 1.08 0.09
CA GLU A 106 12.82 0.18 0.01
C GLU A 106 12.74 -0.51 -1.35
N LYS A 107 12.95 0.23 -2.45
CA LYS A 107 13.03 -0.36 -3.79
C LYS A 107 14.13 -1.42 -3.90
N ASN A 108 15.33 -1.10 -3.41
CA ASN A 108 16.45 -2.05 -3.42
C ASN A 108 16.12 -3.32 -2.63
N ARG A 109 15.44 -3.18 -1.48
CA ARG A 109 14.99 -4.31 -0.68
C ARG A 109 13.96 -5.16 -1.42
N GLU A 110 12.98 -4.54 -2.07
CA GLU A 110 12.01 -5.26 -2.89
C GLU A 110 12.68 -6.01 -4.04
N ASP A 111 13.62 -5.37 -4.73
CA ASP A 111 14.34 -5.96 -5.86
C ASP A 111 15.25 -7.10 -5.39
N GLU A 112 15.87 -6.99 -4.22
CA GLU A 112 16.62 -8.10 -3.61
C GLU A 112 15.71 -9.29 -3.27
N LEU A 113 14.51 -9.04 -2.73
CA LEU A 113 13.52 -10.09 -2.46
C LEU A 113 13.05 -10.77 -3.75
N LYS A 114 12.75 -9.98 -4.80
CA LYS A 114 12.38 -10.52 -6.12
C LYS A 114 13.51 -11.36 -6.71
N LEU A 115 14.75 -10.91 -6.58
CA LEU A 115 15.93 -11.64 -7.05
C LEU A 115 16.09 -12.98 -6.31
N LYS A 116 15.93 -13.00 -4.99
CA LYS A 116 15.98 -14.25 -4.19
C LYS A 116 14.89 -15.22 -4.60
N LEU A 117 13.65 -14.75 -4.73
CA LEU A 117 12.53 -15.58 -5.20
C LEU A 117 12.77 -16.14 -6.61
N LEU A 118 13.29 -15.33 -7.52
CA LEU A 118 13.64 -15.78 -8.86
C LEU A 118 14.76 -16.83 -8.83
N ALA A 119 15.78 -16.62 -8.01
CA ALA A 119 16.89 -17.54 -7.84
C ALA A 119 16.42 -18.90 -7.31
N GLU A 120 15.53 -18.91 -6.31
CA GLU A 120 14.91 -20.14 -5.78
C GLU A 120 14.13 -20.88 -6.88
N ASN A 121 13.27 -20.17 -7.60
CA ASN A 121 12.44 -20.73 -8.67
C ASN A 121 13.28 -21.31 -9.83
N LYS A 122 14.37 -20.63 -10.19
CA LYS A 122 15.28 -21.06 -11.26
C LYS A 122 16.42 -21.96 -10.77
N LYS A 123 16.43 -22.31 -9.47
CA LYS A 123 17.50 -23.08 -8.81
C LYS A 123 18.90 -22.48 -9.05
N TRP A 124 18.99 -21.16 -9.13
CA TRP A 124 20.26 -20.45 -9.21
C TRP A 124 21.07 -20.64 -7.93
N LYS A 125 22.39 -20.60 -8.04
CA LYS A 125 23.28 -20.88 -6.91
C LYS A 125 23.96 -19.64 -6.40
N GLU A 126 24.12 -19.57 -5.09
CA GLU A 126 24.97 -18.57 -4.47
C GLU A 126 26.43 -18.99 -4.53
N CYS A 127 27.31 -18.03 -4.79
CA CYS A 127 28.74 -18.26 -4.66
C CYS A 127 29.09 -18.55 -3.19
N PRO A 128 29.83 -19.64 -2.88
CA PRO A 128 30.17 -19.99 -1.50
C PRO A 128 31.04 -18.92 -0.81
N LYS A 129 31.82 -18.14 -1.59
CA LYS A 129 32.70 -17.08 -1.08
C LYS A 129 31.98 -15.75 -0.86
N CYS A 130 31.37 -15.18 -1.92
CA CYS A 130 30.84 -13.82 -1.88
C CYS A 130 29.31 -13.73 -1.83
N LYS A 131 28.60 -14.88 -1.80
CA LYS A 131 27.13 -14.96 -1.68
C LYS A 131 26.33 -14.32 -2.81
N SER A 132 26.98 -13.86 -3.88
CA SER A 132 26.27 -13.41 -5.07
C SER A 132 25.53 -14.57 -5.71
N ILE A 133 24.27 -14.36 -6.06
CA ILE A 133 23.48 -15.29 -6.88
C ILE A 133 24.10 -15.36 -8.28
N VAL A 134 24.28 -16.58 -8.77
CA VAL A 134 24.89 -16.89 -10.07
C VAL A 134 23.88 -17.69 -10.88
N GLU A 135 23.56 -17.20 -12.07
CA GLU A 135 22.79 -17.90 -13.11
C GLU A 135 23.74 -18.77 -13.96
N LYS A 136 23.30 -19.98 -14.30
CA LYS A 136 23.98 -20.89 -15.23
C LYS A 136 23.47 -20.61 -16.64
N VAL A 137 24.33 -20.08 -17.50
CA VAL A 137 24.00 -19.75 -18.89
C VAL A 137 24.16 -20.98 -19.81
N ASP A 138 25.24 -21.75 -19.64
CA ASP A 138 25.51 -22.98 -20.39
C ASP A 138 26.62 -23.81 -19.70
N GLY A 139 26.80 -25.07 -20.10
CA GLY A 139 27.95 -25.91 -19.73
C GLY A 139 27.76 -26.78 -18.48
N GLY A 140 28.83 -27.49 -18.11
CA GLY A 140 28.83 -28.50 -17.03
C GLY A 140 28.69 -27.93 -15.61
N ILE A 141 28.90 -28.79 -14.62
CA ILE A 141 28.71 -28.46 -13.20
C ILE A 141 29.75 -27.48 -12.63
N HIS A 142 30.85 -27.22 -13.33
CA HIS A 142 31.91 -26.31 -12.86
C HIS A 142 31.60 -24.86 -13.22
N MET A 143 31.63 -23.97 -12.22
CA MET A 143 31.30 -22.56 -12.39
C MET A 143 32.37 -21.66 -11.75
N THR A 144 32.72 -20.56 -12.42
CA THR A 144 33.62 -19.54 -11.89
C THR A 144 32.86 -18.25 -11.61
N CYS A 145 32.81 -17.83 -10.34
CA CYS A 145 32.17 -16.58 -9.94
C CYS A 145 32.98 -15.34 -10.37
N ARG A 146 32.33 -14.18 -10.46
CA ARG A 146 33.00 -12.87 -10.68
C ARG A 146 34.07 -12.56 -9.63
N CYS A 147 33.91 -13.05 -8.39
CA CYS A 147 34.92 -12.95 -7.33
C CYS A 147 36.09 -13.94 -7.47
N LYS A 148 36.17 -14.65 -8.61
CA LYS A 148 37.17 -15.67 -8.98
C LYS A 148 37.11 -16.97 -8.18
N MET A 149 36.09 -17.16 -7.34
CA MET A 149 35.84 -18.46 -6.69
C MET A 149 35.26 -19.46 -7.69
N GLU A 150 35.89 -20.63 -7.78
CA GLU A 150 35.42 -21.78 -8.53
C GLU A 150 34.57 -22.69 -7.63
N PHE A 151 33.41 -23.11 -8.11
CA PHE A 151 32.47 -23.92 -7.33
C PHE A 151 31.59 -24.80 -8.22
N CYS A 152 30.97 -25.81 -7.62
CA CYS A 152 30.02 -26.68 -8.28
C CYS A 152 28.61 -26.08 -8.27
N TYR A 153 28.00 -25.96 -9.44
CA TYR A 153 26.67 -25.41 -9.61
C TYR A 153 25.55 -26.36 -9.15
N VAL A 154 25.83 -27.65 -8.95
CA VAL A 154 24.83 -28.59 -8.42
C VAL A 154 24.72 -28.46 -6.90
N CYS A 155 25.85 -28.59 -6.19
CA CYS A 155 25.87 -28.65 -4.72
C CYS A 155 26.30 -27.34 -4.04
N GLY A 156 26.82 -26.36 -4.77
CA GLY A 156 27.30 -25.08 -4.22
C GLY A 156 28.66 -25.16 -3.52
N GLY A 157 29.31 -26.33 -3.49
CA GLY A 157 30.61 -26.53 -2.85
C GLY A 157 31.78 -25.97 -3.66
N THR A 158 32.85 -25.58 -2.98
CA THR A 158 34.10 -25.11 -3.61
C THR A 158 34.68 -26.19 -4.53
N TRP A 159 35.12 -25.78 -5.72
CA TRP A 159 35.73 -26.68 -6.69
C TRP A 159 37.12 -27.11 -6.20
N SER A 160 37.39 -28.41 -6.25
CA SER A 160 38.68 -28.98 -5.89
C SER A 160 38.92 -30.25 -6.70
N GLY A 161 40.18 -30.72 -6.76
CA GLY A 161 40.53 -31.95 -7.47
C GLY A 161 39.83 -33.23 -6.94
N ARG A 162 39.07 -33.14 -5.84
CA ARG A 162 38.25 -34.23 -5.28
C ARG A 162 36.76 -34.14 -5.63
N HIS A 163 36.37 -33.22 -6.52
CA HIS A 163 34.98 -32.92 -6.82
C HIS A 163 34.45 -33.68 -8.05
N TRP A 164 34.40 -35.01 -8.00
CA TRP A 164 34.03 -35.87 -9.15
C TRP A 164 32.63 -36.51 -9.06
N SER A 165 31.97 -36.46 -7.90
CA SER A 165 30.73 -37.22 -7.64
C SER A 165 29.45 -36.47 -7.97
N CYS A 166 29.49 -35.14 -8.19
CA CYS A 166 28.32 -34.37 -8.55
C CYS A 166 27.97 -34.58 -10.02
N ARG A 167 26.69 -34.73 -10.33
CA ARG A 167 26.14 -34.84 -11.69
C ARG A 167 24.95 -33.88 -11.81
N ASP A 168 24.75 -33.34 -13.01
CA ASP A 168 23.60 -32.49 -13.35
C ASP A 168 22.29 -33.29 -13.34
#